data_AF-A0A1S8ARN3-F1
#
_entry.id   AF-A0A1S8ARN3-F1
#
_cell.length_a   1.000
_cell.length_b   1.000
_cell.length_c   1.000
_cell.angle_alpha   90.00
_cell.angle_beta   90.00
_cell.angle_gamma   90.00
#
_symmetry.space_group_name_H-M   'P 1'
#
loop_
_entity.id
_entity.type
_entity.pdbx_description
1 polymer ?
#
loop_
_entity_poly.entity_id
_entity_poly.type
_entity_poly.pdbx_seq_one_letter_code
_entity_poly.pdbx_strand_id
1 'polypeptide(L)'
;MLSVFTARIQNTQSDLLEHTELEFGRNMLKTAIIESNISSEEFAENDAVEETIRISSDLWMVKTENTEDEGWLFVDFHDDRFWIIYSMGNSNFFNIAIDEILRSEGGGLDRLWIPAGQVEEIGKMGEYEGIKISFGADDVFPEEFIEDNLEFTDLNIDGSGQSSRHLFEILKSTDEIDDFLALSRIQIRREVDGEFVRERVTNEGTFTTRGGSDASLHIATVERIKDQYSNLLETIEDNHIIGAKEQDHGGRSQGSPIVIRFSKPVPDVEEFLSYVVNARDPFRLWGHTRQIGHESYKVDGVDAHNGDKIAIEMSSEWIRLYLYEGACGNTALRIFTNIQQYYDPAAELVIADA
;
A
#
# COMPACT_ATOMS: atom_id res chain seq x y z
N MET A 1 -5.91 -17.07 20.35
CA MET A 1 -5.20 -15.93 19.75
C MET A 1 -5.55 -14.62 20.43
N LEU A 2 -6.84 -14.22 20.46
CA LEU A 2 -7.28 -12.93 21.03
C LEU A 2 -6.73 -12.64 22.43
N SER A 3 -6.78 -13.59 23.36
CA SER A 3 -6.22 -13.41 24.71
C SER A 3 -4.72 -13.13 24.74
N VAL A 4 -3.95 -13.72 23.82
CA VAL A 4 -2.50 -13.51 23.69
C VAL A 4 -2.22 -12.12 23.10
N PHE A 5 -3.00 -11.72 22.09
CA PHE A 5 -2.90 -10.38 21.51
C PHE A 5 -3.31 -9.30 22.50
N THR A 6 -4.40 -9.50 23.25
CA THR A 6 -4.83 -8.57 24.30
C THR A 6 -3.74 -8.40 25.36
N ALA A 7 -3.16 -9.51 25.84
CA ALA A 7 -2.05 -9.43 26.79
C ALA A 7 -0.84 -8.68 26.21
N ARG A 8 -0.50 -8.91 24.94
CA ARG A 8 0.58 -8.20 24.24
C ARG A 8 0.32 -6.69 24.19
N ILE A 9 -0.86 -6.28 23.74
CA ILE A 9 -1.26 -4.88 23.59
C ILE A 9 -1.29 -4.17 24.96
N GLN A 10 -1.85 -4.81 25.98
CA GLN A 10 -1.90 -4.27 27.35
C GLN A 10 -0.50 -4.09 27.93
N ASN A 11 0.42 -5.06 27.74
CA ASN A 11 1.80 -4.93 28.18
C ASN A 11 2.51 -3.75 27.50
N THR A 12 2.35 -3.59 26.19
CA THR A 12 2.88 -2.42 25.47
C THR A 12 2.35 -1.10 26.02
N GLN A 13 1.08 -1.05 26.42
CA GLN A 13 0.48 0.13 27.03
C GLN A 13 1.05 0.43 28.42
N SER A 14 1.19 -0.58 29.28
CA SER A 14 1.81 -0.42 30.61
C SER A 14 3.23 0.13 30.49
N ASP A 15 4.01 -0.41 29.55
CA ASP A 15 5.39 0.03 29.34
C ASP A 15 5.48 1.50 28.89
N LEU A 16 4.58 1.94 28.00
CA LEU A 16 4.52 3.34 27.57
C LEU A 16 4.19 4.31 28.72
N LEU A 17 3.32 3.88 29.63
CA LEU A 17 2.96 4.68 30.81
C LEU A 17 4.11 4.77 31.82
N GLU A 18 4.92 3.70 31.96
CA GLU A 18 6.04 3.66 32.90
C GLU A 18 7.30 4.36 32.38
N HIS A 19 7.59 4.26 31.08
CA HIS A 19 8.89 4.67 30.53
C HIS A 19 8.86 5.89 29.62
N THR A 20 7.69 6.45 29.27
CA THR A 20 7.48 7.57 28.30
C THR A 20 7.93 7.26 26.87
N GLU A 21 8.89 6.35 26.68
CA GLU A 21 9.29 5.70 25.44
C GLU A 21 9.30 4.18 25.64
N LEU A 22 9.01 3.41 24.59
CA LEU A 22 9.19 1.96 24.64
C LEU A 22 10.70 1.66 24.67
N GLU A 23 11.15 0.86 25.64
CA GLU A 23 12.53 0.36 25.64
C GLU A 23 12.85 -0.32 24.30
N PHE A 24 14.01 0.02 23.73
CA PHE A 24 14.55 -0.60 22.52
C PHE A 24 14.65 -2.12 22.75
N GLY A 25 13.89 -2.92 21.96
CA GLY A 25 13.92 -4.39 22.03
C GLY A 25 12.66 -5.07 22.57
N ARG A 26 11.54 -4.36 22.83
CA ARG A 26 10.25 -4.99 23.17
C ARG A 26 9.31 -5.05 21.96
N ASN A 27 8.85 -6.26 21.64
CA ASN A 27 8.03 -6.51 20.45
C ASN A 27 6.57 -6.03 20.64
N MET A 28 6.11 -5.18 19.72
CA MET A 28 4.71 -4.78 19.55
C MET A 28 3.95 -5.79 18.69
N LEU A 29 2.62 -5.78 18.73
CA LEU A 29 1.83 -6.51 17.73
C LEU A 29 2.00 -5.84 16.37
N LYS A 30 2.37 -6.63 15.38
CA LYS A 30 2.49 -6.25 13.98
C LYS A 30 1.43 -6.95 13.18
N THR A 31 0.86 -6.22 12.23
CA THR A 31 -0.12 -6.77 11.31
C THR A 31 0.16 -6.24 9.91
N ALA A 32 0.00 -7.05 8.88
CA ALA A 32 0.00 -6.62 7.49
C ALA A 32 -1.26 -7.19 6.84
N ILE A 33 -1.93 -6.38 6.04
CA ILE A 33 -2.91 -6.89 5.09
C ILE A 33 -2.14 -7.10 3.79
N ILE A 34 -2.37 -8.23 3.13
CA ILE A 34 -1.84 -8.50 1.79
C ILE A 34 -2.99 -8.87 0.87
N GLU A 35 -2.88 -8.48 -0.39
CA GLU A 35 -3.76 -8.96 -1.44
C GLU A 35 -3.19 -10.27 -2.00
N SER A 36 -4.06 -11.25 -2.25
CA SER A 36 -3.73 -12.54 -2.80
C SER A 36 -4.58 -12.87 -4.02
N ASN A 37 -3.92 -13.46 -5.01
CA ASN A 37 -4.49 -14.10 -6.19
C ASN A 37 -4.16 -15.60 -6.24
N ILE A 38 -3.70 -16.18 -5.13
CA ILE A 38 -3.34 -17.59 -4.99
C ILE A 38 -4.10 -18.23 -3.83
N SER A 39 -4.19 -19.55 -3.82
CA SER A 39 -4.80 -20.29 -2.71
C SER A 39 -3.87 -20.41 -1.50
N SER A 40 -4.42 -20.71 -0.32
CA SER A 40 -3.63 -20.99 0.89
C SER A 40 -2.66 -22.17 0.69
N GLU A 41 -3.04 -23.14 -0.15
CA GLU A 41 -2.22 -24.27 -0.54
C GLU A 41 -1.01 -23.85 -1.38
N GLU A 42 -1.21 -23.00 -2.40
CA GLU A 42 -0.12 -22.45 -3.20
C GLU A 42 0.80 -21.56 -2.36
N PHE A 43 0.24 -20.80 -1.41
CA PHE A 43 1.03 -20.02 -0.47
C PHE A 43 1.95 -20.89 0.40
N ALA A 44 1.54 -22.10 0.75
CA ALA A 44 2.36 -23.05 1.51
C ALA A 44 3.62 -23.49 0.74
N GLU A 45 3.63 -23.33 -0.59
CA GLU A 45 4.73 -23.68 -1.49
C GLU A 45 5.62 -22.46 -1.81
N ASN A 46 5.34 -21.29 -1.24
CA ASN A 46 6.15 -20.09 -1.41
C ASN A 46 7.57 -20.31 -0.84
N ASP A 47 8.60 -19.89 -1.59
CA ASP A 47 10.00 -20.10 -1.21
C ASP A 47 10.40 -19.45 0.13
N ALA A 48 9.67 -18.42 0.59
CA ALA A 48 9.88 -17.78 1.89
C ALA A 48 9.26 -18.58 3.07
N VAL A 49 8.49 -19.63 2.78
CA VAL A 49 7.77 -20.44 3.77
C VAL A 49 8.53 -21.74 4.04
N GLU A 50 9.09 -21.85 5.25
CA GLU A 50 9.88 -23.01 5.67
C GLU A 50 9.02 -24.12 6.29
N GLU A 51 8.02 -23.73 7.09
CA GLU A 51 7.15 -24.67 7.79
C GLU A 51 5.74 -24.09 7.97
N THR A 52 4.72 -24.93 7.86
CA THR A 52 3.31 -24.54 8.11
C THR A 52 2.65 -25.43 9.15
N ILE A 53 1.91 -24.81 10.07
CA ILE A 53 1.09 -25.49 11.08
C ILE A 53 -0.34 -24.94 10.98
N ARG A 54 -1.29 -25.77 10.54
CA ARG A 54 -2.71 -25.40 10.46
C ARG A 54 -3.34 -25.41 11.86
N ILE A 55 -3.72 -24.23 12.37
CA ILE A 55 -4.45 -24.11 13.65
C ILE A 55 -5.93 -24.40 13.43
N SER A 56 -6.50 -23.85 12.35
CA SER A 56 -7.86 -24.12 11.87
C SER A 56 -7.87 -24.19 10.33
N SER A 57 -9.05 -24.20 9.70
CA SER A 57 -9.15 -24.13 8.24
C SER A 57 -8.51 -22.85 7.70
N ASP A 58 -8.79 -21.72 8.35
CA ASP A 58 -8.50 -20.39 7.80
C ASP A 58 -7.37 -19.70 8.57
N LEU A 59 -6.80 -20.33 9.61
CA LEU A 59 -5.72 -19.74 10.40
C LEU A 59 -4.53 -20.67 10.50
N TRP A 60 -3.40 -20.23 9.95
CA TRP A 60 -2.17 -21.01 9.95
C TRP A 60 -1.05 -20.28 10.69
N MET A 61 -0.11 -21.03 11.22
CA MET A 61 1.19 -20.55 11.64
C MET A 61 2.21 -20.90 10.58
N VAL A 62 3.02 -19.92 10.21
CA VAL A 62 3.97 -20.01 9.11
C VAL A 62 5.34 -19.61 9.64
N LYS A 63 6.32 -20.50 9.50
CA LYS A 63 7.70 -20.22 9.83
C LYS A 63 8.39 -19.63 8.61
N THR A 64 9.07 -18.53 8.81
CA THR A 64 9.93 -17.90 7.80
C THR A 64 11.33 -17.75 8.37
N GLU A 65 12.34 -17.86 7.51
CA GLU A 65 13.74 -17.61 7.85
C GLU A 65 14.26 -16.55 6.90
N ASN A 66 14.85 -15.49 7.46
CA ASN A 66 15.48 -14.44 6.66
C ASN A 66 16.94 -14.26 7.07
N THR A 67 17.64 -13.36 6.39
CA THR A 67 19.08 -13.15 6.62
C THR A 67 19.44 -12.72 8.04
N GLU A 68 18.48 -12.21 8.81
CA GLU A 68 18.69 -11.68 10.16
C GLU A 68 18.20 -12.64 11.27
N ASP A 69 17.06 -13.30 11.08
CA ASP A 69 16.42 -14.15 12.11
C ASP A 69 15.41 -15.15 11.53
N GLU A 70 15.02 -16.13 12.34
CA GLU A 70 13.87 -17.01 12.07
C GLU A 70 12.69 -16.68 12.98
N GLY A 71 11.46 -16.85 12.50
CA GLY A 71 10.29 -16.55 13.31
C GLY A 71 8.99 -17.10 12.76
N TRP A 72 7.95 -16.96 13.58
CA TRP A 72 6.61 -17.43 13.27
C TRP A 72 5.67 -16.26 13.03
N LEU A 73 4.92 -16.36 11.94
CA LEU A 73 3.81 -15.49 11.58
C LEU A 73 2.49 -16.26 11.75
N PHE A 74 1.41 -15.56 12.04
CA PHE A 74 0.05 -16.10 11.96
C PHE A 74 -0.60 -15.53 10.71
N VAL A 75 -1.07 -16.38 9.81
CA VAL A 75 -1.73 -15.96 8.57
C VAL A 75 -3.20 -16.35 8.64
N ASP A 76 -4.06 -15.35 8.52
CA ASP A 76 -5.51 -15.48 8.46
C ASP A 76 -5.97 -15.40 6.99
N PHE A 77 -6.50 -16.52 6.52
CA PHE A 77 -7.03 -16.79 5.18
C PHE A 77 -8.57 -16.76 5.16
N HIS A 78 -9.23 -16.14 6.14
CA HIS A 78 -10.70 -16.11 6.19
C HIS A 78 -11.33 -15.40 4.98
N ASP A 79 -10.62 -14.43 4.42
CA ASP A 79 -10.97 -13.73 3.18
C ASP A 79 -10.19 -14.35 2.01
N ASP A 80 -10.87 -14.63 0.89
CA ASP A 80 -10.24 -15.28 -0.26
C ASP A 80 -9.18 -14.39 -0.93
N ARG A 81 -9.32 -13.06 -0.84
CA ARG A 81 -8.46 -12.08 -1.52
C ARG A 81 -7.56 -11.31 -0.57
N PHE A 82 -8.02 -10.97 0.64
CA PHE A 82 -7.27 -10.11 1.55
C PHE A 82 -6.84 -10.83 2.81
N TRP A 83 -5.61 -11.33 2.83
CA TRP A 83 -5.10 -12.08 3.97
C TRP A 83 -4.51 -11.15 5.02
N ILE A 84 -4.64 -11.54 6.29
CA ILE A 84 -4.12 -10.76 7.41
C ILE A 84 -3.00 -11.55 8.08
N ILE A 85 -1.81 -10.97 8.10
CA ILE A 85 -0.62 -11.58 8.70
C ILE A 85 -0.29 -10.86 10.00
N TYR A 86 -0.22 -11.61 11.10
CA TYR A 86 0.14 -11.10 12.42
C TYR A 86 1.52 -11.59 12.85
N SER A 87 2.23 -10.75 13.60
CA SER A 87 3.47 -11.14 14.28
C SER A 87 3.59 -10.51 15.65
N MET A 88 4.17 -11.29 16.58
CA MET A 88 4.64 -10.83 17.88
C MET A 88 6.17 -10.71 17.92
N GLY A 89 6.83 -10.85 16.77
CA GLY A 89 8.27 -10.70 16.59
C GLY A 89 8.71 -9.24 16.56
N ASN A 90 10.02 -9.02 16.36
CA ASN A 90 10.54 -7.67 16.16
C ASN A 90 10.05 -7.12 14.80
N SER A 91 9.85 -5.80 14.73
CA SER A 91 9.50 -5.07 13.51
C SER A 91 10.45 -5.36 12.34
N ASN A 92 11.76 -5.47 12.60
CA ASN A 92 12.73 -5.71 11.53
C ASN A 92 12.50 -7.07 10.88
N PHE A 93 12.39 -8.13 11.70
CA PHE A 93 12.05 -9.48 11.22
C PHE A 93 10.73 -9.48 10.44
N PHE A 94 9.68 -8.85 11.00
CA PHE A 94 8.36 -8.84 10.36
C PHE A 94 8.39 -8.19 8.97
N ASN A 95 9.02 -7.02 8.85
CA ASN A 95 9.08 -6.31 7.57
C ASN A 95 9.86 -7.12 6.53
N ILE A 96 11.02 -7.69 6.89
CA ILE A 96 11.81 -8.52 5.97
C ILE A 96 11.02 -9.76 5.55
N ALA A 97 10.36 -10.44 6.49
CA ALA A 97 9.55 -11.63 6.17
C ALA A 97 8.38 -11.31 5.24
N ILE A 98 7.67 -10.19 5.46
CA ILE A 98 6.62 -9.73 4.55
C ILE A 98 7.20 -9.39 3.17
N ASP A 99 8.34 -8.69 3.11
CA ASP A 99 9.00 -8.36 1.85
C ASP A 99 9.40 -9.61 1.06
N GLU A 100 9.96 -10.62 1.73
CA GLU A 100 10.37 -11.89 1.09
C GLU A 100 9.17 -12.69 0.58
N ILE A 101 8.08 -12.78 1.36
CA ILE A 101 6.82 -13.41 0.93
C ILE A 101 6.30 -12.77 -0.36
N LEU A 102 6.40 -11.44 -0.49
CA LEU A 102 5.85 -10.66 -1.60
C LEU A 102 6.81 -10.48 -2.78
N ARG A 103 8.07 -10.93 -2.66
CA ARG A 103 9.11 -10.74 -3.69
C ARG A 103 9.05 -11.75 -4.83
N SER A 104 8.34 -12.85 -4.66
CA SER A 104 8.20 -13.85 -5.73
C SER A 104 7.50 -13.21 -6.95
N GLU A 105 8.25 -12.98 -8.04
CA GLU A 105 7.71 -12.56 -9.33
C GLU A 105 6.69 -13.60 -9.82
N GLY A 106 5.50 -13.15 -10.23
CA GLY A 106 4.40 -14.06 -10.56
C GLY A 106 3.80 -14.81 -9.36
N GLY A 107 4.16 -14.45 -8.13
CA GLY A 107 3.70 -15.12 -6.91
C GLY A 107 2.27 -14.75 -6.49
N GLY A 108 1.65 -13.76 -7.14
CA GLY A 108 0.24 -13.42 -6.94
C GLY A 108 -0.10 -12.77 -5.59
N LEU A 109 0.91 -12.40 -4.78
CA LEU A 109 0.75 -11.66 -3.52
C LEU A 109 1.30 -10.23 -3.59
N ASP A 110 0.47 -9.23 -3.31
CA ASP A 110 0.91 -7.82 -3.27
C ASP A 110 0.58 -7.18 -1.92
N ARG A 111 1.20 -6.03 -1.64
CA ARG A 111 0.78 -5.14 -0.56
C ARG A 111 -0.50 -4.43 -0.94
N LEU A 112 -1.13 -3.84 0.06
CA LEU A 112 -2.09 -2.78 -0.21
C LEU A 112 -1.30 -1.57 -0.69
N TRP A 113 -1.87 -0.83 -1.63
CA TRP A 113 -1.34 0.45 -2.08
C TRP A 113 -2.38 1.53 -1.80
N ILE A 114 -2.44 1.94 -0.52
CA ILE A 114 -3.43 2.89 0.00
C ILE A 114 -3.00 4.31 -0.40
N PRO A 115 -3.76 5.02 -1.25
CA PRO A 115 -3.37 6.36 -1.68
C PRO A 115 -3.36 7.36 -0.53
N ALA A 116 -2.58 8.44 -0.66
CA ALA A 116 -2.37 9.42 0.42
C ALA A 116 -3.69 9.97 0.99
N GLY A 117 -4.67 10.24 0.13
CA GLY A 117 -6.00 10.69 0.55
C GLY A 117 -6.76 9.66 1.39
N GLN A 118 -6.62 8.36 1.11
CA GLN A 118 -7.22 7.31 1.93
C GLN A 118 -6.49 7.12 3.26
N VAL A 119 -5.16 7.26 3.29
CA VAL A 119 -4.40 7.28 4.55
C VAL A 119 -4.91 8.43 5.44
N GLU A 120 -5.23 9.59 4.86
CA GLU A 120 -5.83 10.71 5.58
C GLU A 120 -7.25 10.37 6.12
N GLU A 121 -8.08 9.65 5.35
CA GLU A 121 -9.39 9.16 5.81
C GLU A 121 -9.29 8.19 6.99
N ILE A 122 -8.27 7.33 7.05
CA ILE A 122 -8.01 6.46 8.21
C ILE A 122 -7.82 7.31 9.48
N GLY A 123 -7.18 8.48 9.35
CA GLY A 123 -7.05 9.48 10.40
C GLY A 123 -8.36 9.91 11.05
N LYS A 124 -9.49 9.80 10.34
CA LYS A 124 -10.82 10.17 10.83
C LYS A 124 -11.49 9.07 11.65
N MET A 125 -10.89 7.88 11.75
CA MET A 125 -11.44 6.76 12.52
C MET A 125 -11.25 6.92 14.04
N GLY A 126 -10.38 7.82 14.48
CA GLY A 126 -10.07 8.03 15.89
C GLY A 126 -9.45 9.39 16.17
N GLU A 127 -8.90 9.54 17.37
CA GLU A 127 -8.09 10.69 17.73
C GLU A 127 -6.74 10.63 17.01
N TYR A 128 -6.34 11.76 16.45
CA TYR A 128 -5.13 11.87 15.65
C TYR A 128 -3.90 12.01 16.56
N GLU A 129 -2.94 11.08 16.47
CA GLU A 129 -1.75 11.05 17.34
C GLU A 129 -0.42 11.15 16.57
N GLY A 130 -0.40 11.10 15.24
CA GLY A 130 0.83 11.25 14.47
C GLY A 130 0.70 11.07 12.96
N ILE A 131 1.72 11.50 12.22
CA ILE A 131 1.84 11.38 10.77
C ILE A 131 3.22 10.91 10.36
N LYS A 132 3.33 10.41 9.13
CA LYS A 132 4.55 10.49 8.35
C LYS A 132 4.20 10.95 6.94
N ILE A 133 4.93 11.94 6.46
CA ILE A 133 4.95 12.37 5.07
C ILE A 133 6.28 11.91 4.50
N SER A 134 6.25 11.28 3.33
CA SER A 134 7.45 10.77 2.68
C SER A 134 7.37 11.08 1.19
N PHE A 135 8.42 11.66 0.66
CA PHE A 135 8.70 11.83 -0.75
C PHE A 135 10.14 11.40 -0.96
N GLY A 136 10.40 10.49 -1.88
CA GLY A 136 11.72 9.85 -2.03
C GLY A 136 12.14 9.68 -3.48
N ALA A 137 12.21 10.77 -4.25
CA ALA A 137 12.43 10.66 -5.70
C ALA A 137 13.75 9.93 -6.06
N ASP A 138 14.75 9.96 -5.18
CA ASP A 138 16.05 9.30 -5.38
C ASP A 138 15.98 7.76 -5.42
N ASP A 139 14.91 7.16 -4.88
CA ASP A 139 14.64 5.73 -4.95
C ASP A 139 14.31 5.27 -6.40
N VAL A 140 13.84 6.18 -7.25
CA VAL A 140 13.34 5.88 -8.61
C VAL A 140 14.14 6.60 -9.69
N PHE A 141 14.41 7.88 -9.49
CA PHE A 141 14.96 8.79 -10.49
C PHE A 141 16.43 9.08 -10.22
N PRO A 142 17.28 9.15 -11.27
CA PRO A 142 18.67 9.54 -11.09
C PRO A 142 18.80 11.01 -10.69
N GLU A 143 19.89 11.34 -10.01
CA GLU A 143 20.18 12.70 -9.50
C GLU A 143 20.04 13.79 -10.59
N GLU A 144 20.55 13.53 -11.81
CA GLU A 144 20.43 14.46 -12.95
C GLU A 144 18.96 14.77 -13.30
N PHE A 145 18.09 13.76 -13.30
CA PHE A 145 16.66 13.95 -13.56
C PHE A 145 15.99 14.74 -12.45
N ILE A 146 16.35 14.50 -11.20
CA ILE A 146 15.78 15.19 -10.04
C ILE A 146 16.17 16.66 -10.05
N GLU A 147 17.45 16.98 -10.22
CA GLU A 147 17.95 18.36 -10.23
C GLU A 147 17.31 19.22 -11.33
N ASP A 148 17.02 18.62 -12.49
CA ASP A 148 16.44 19.32 -13.64
C ASP A 148 14.91 19.48 -13.55
N ASN A 149 14.21 18.59 -12.82
CA ASN A 149 12.74 18.48 -12.92
C ASN A 149 11.98 18.59 -11.59
N LEU A 150 12.62 18.42 -10.43
CA LEU A 150 11.96 18.37 -9.12
C LEU A 150 12.54 19.41 -8.15
N GLU A 151 11.69 19.95 -7.27
CA GLU A 151 12.11 20.93 -6.26
C GLU A 151 12.77 20.28 -5.04
N PHE A 152 12.35 19.06 -4.71
CA PHE A 152 12.91 18.26 -3.63
C PHE A 152 13.46 16.95 -4.18
N THR A 153 14.61 16.53 -3.67
CA THR A 153 15.09 15.15 -3.81
C THR A 153 14.25 14.26 -2.89
N ASP A 154 14.36 14.50 -1.58
CA ASP A 154 13.61 13.78 -0.56
C ASP A 154 12.98 14.73 0.46
N LEU A 155 11.75 14.43 0.86
CA LEU A 155 11.08 15.10 1.96
C LEU A 155 10.54 14.06 2.94
N ASN A 156 11.04 14.10 4.18
CA ASN A 156 10.56 13.24 5.26
C ASN A 156 10.16 14.07 6.47
N ILE A 157 8.86 14.03 6.80
CA ILE A 157 8.31 14.70 7.99
C ILE A 157 7.64 13.64 8.87
N ASP A 158 8.20 13.35 10.04
CA ASP A 158 7.60 12.48 11.05
C ASP A 158 7.16 13.32 12.24
N GLY A 159 5.84 13.36 12.47
CA GLY A 159 5.22 14.11 13.55
C GLY A 159 4.49 13.19 14.51
N SER A 160 4.66 13.40 15.80
CA SER A 160 3.95 12.64 16.84
C SER A 160 3.33 13.57 17.88
N GLY A 161 2.25 13.11 18.52
CA GLY A 161 1.48 13.84 19.52
C GLY A 161 0.29 14.61 18.94
N GLN A 162 -0.51 15.20 19.82
CA GLN A 162 -1.81 15.83 19.46
C GLN A 162 -1.68 17.03 18.49
N SER A 163 -0.53 17.71 18.47
CA SER A 163 -0.30 18.84 17.55
C SER A 163 0.13 18.42 16.14
N SER A 164 0.40 17.14 15.90
CA SER A 164 0.84 16.63 14.58
C SER A 164 -0.19 16.89 13.49
N ARG A 165 -1.48 16.77 13.80
CA ARG A 165 -2.57 17.12 12.90
C ARG A 165 -2.54 18.60 12.51
N HIS A 166 -2.35 19.48 13.49
CA HIS A 166 -2.29 20.92 13.23
C HIS A 166 -1.08 21.28 12.36
N LEU A 167 0.08 20.65 12.60
CA LEU A 167 1.25 20.80 11.74
C LEU A 167 0.94 20.36 10.30
N PHE A 168 0.32 19.19 10.12
CA PHE A 168 -0.10 18.71 8.81
C PHE A 168 -1.04 19.69 8.11
N GLU A 169 -2.03 20.20 8.82
CA GLU A 169 -2.98 21.20 8.30
C GLU A 169 -2.29 22.50 7.88
N ILE A 170 -1.27 22.97 8.63
CA ILE A 170 -0.45 24.13 8.25
C ILE A 170 0.32 23.86 6.96
N LEU A 171 1.02 22.73 6.88
CA LEU A 171 1.81 22.36 5.71
C LEU A 171 0.90 22.24 4.47
N LYS A 172 -0.26 21.60 4.61
CA LYS A 172 -1.26 21.45 3.55
C LYS A 172 -1.91 22.77 3.14
N SER A 173 -1.88 23.80 3.98
CA SER A 173 -2.37 25.15 3.66
C SER A 173 -1.33 26.05 3.00
N THR A 174 -0.12 25.54 2.77
CA THR A 174 0.99 26.29 2.18
C THR A 174 1.13 25.88 0.71
N ASP A 175 0.73 26.74 -0.22
CA ASP A 175 0.72 26.48 -1.68
C ASP A 175 2.07 26.03 -2.27
N GLU A 176 3.17 26.29 -1.58
CA GLU A 176 4.53 25.89 -2.00
C GLU A 176 4.89 24.47 -1.56
N ILE A 177 4.14 23.90 -0.60
CA ILE A 177 4.49 22.65 0.09
C ILE A 177 3.41 21.59 -0.11
N ASP A 178 2.14 21.97 -0.26
CA ASP A 178 1.01 21.05 -0.37
C ASP A 178 1.16 20.04 -1.52
N ASP A 179 1.72 20.49 -2.65
CA ASP A 179 2.09 19.68 -3.82
C ASP A 179 3.09 18.56 -3.50
N PHE A 180 3.77 18.62 -2.36
CA PHE A 180 4.82 17.67 -1.95
C PHE A 180 4.41 16.77 -0.78
N LEU A 181 3.15 16.84 -0.34
CA LEU A 181 2.70 16.12 0.86
C LEU A 181 2.07 14.76 0.54
N ALA A 182 2.90 13.74 0.35
CA ALA A 182 2.43 12.36 0.26
C ALA A 182 2.36 11.72 1.65
N LEU A 183 1.16 11.61 2.21
CA LEU A 183 0.97 10.96 3.51
C LEU A 183 1.22 9.44 3.36
N SER A 184 2.32 8.97 3.96
CA SER A 184 2.73 7.56 3.92
C SER A 184 2.34 6.79 5.18
N ARG A 185 1.97 7.49 6.25
CA ARG A 185 1.61 6.86 7.52
C ARG A 185 0.74 7.77 8.38
N ILE A 186 -0.14 7.15 9.15
CA ILE A 186 -0.93 7.83 10.18
C ILE A 186 -0.88 7.07 11.51
N GLN A 187 -0.98 7.80 12.61
CA GLN A 187 -1.16 7.23 13.94
C GLN A 187 -2.48 7.73 14.53
N ILE A 188 -3.33 6.79 14.96
CA ILE A 188 -4.63 7.07 15.55
C ILE A 188 -4.79 6.36 16.89
N ARG A 189 -5.54 6.99 17.80
CA ARG A 189 -6.12 6.36 18.98
C ARG A 189 -7.62 6.20 18.76
N ARG A 190 -8.05 4.96 18.56
CA ARG A 190 -9.48 4.64 18.43
C ARG A 190 -10.02 4.22 19.79
N GLU A 191 -11.17 4.76 20.18
CA GLU A 191 -11.84 4.43 21.44
C GLU A 191 -13.30 4.07 21.16
N VAL A 192 -13.76 2.95 21.70
CA VAL A 192 -15.14 2.44 21.57
C VAL A 192 -15.54 1.82 22.91
N ASP A 193 -16.68 2.24 23.47
CA ASP A 193 -17.23 1.71 24.73
C ASP A 193 -16.25 1.71 25.92
N GLY A 194 -15.32 2.66 25.96
CA GLY A 194 -14.30 2.81 27.01
C GLY A 194 -13.04 1.96 26.80
N GLU A 195 -13.03 1.09 25.79
CA GLU A 195 -11.85 0.37 25.33
C GLU A 195 -11.13 1.19 24.24
N PHE A 196 -9.80 1.09 24.16
CA PHE A 196 -9.04 1.83 23.15
C PHE A 196 -7.88 1.02 22.56
N VAL A 197 -7.44 1.44 21.38
CA VAL A 197 -6.24 0.94 20.72
C VAL A 197 -5.52 2.07 20.00
N ARG A 198 -4.18 2.03 20.04
CA ARG A 198 -3.30 2.95 19.32
C ARG A 198 -2.68 2.24 18.14
N GLU A 199 -3.03 2.67 16.94
CA GLU A 199 -2.57 2.07 15.70
C GLU A 199 -1.73 3.06 14.92
N ARG A 200 -0.60 2.57 14.41
CA ARG A 200 0.15 3.23 13.35
C ARG A 200 -0.06 2.42 12.09
N VAL A 201 -0.58 3.06 11.05
CA VAL A 201 -0.93 2.44 9.76
C VAL A 201 -0.11 3.08 8.65
N THR A 202 0.54 2.28 7.80
CA THR A 202 1.26 2.75 6.61
C THR A 202 0.36 2.72 5.37
N ASN A 203 0.76 3.45 4.32
CA ASN A 203 0.15 3.36 2.99
C ASN A 203 0.26 1.96 2.36
N GLU A 204 1.18 1.12 2.85
CA GLU A 204 1.31 -0.28 2.43
C GLU A 204 0.37 -1.27 3.15
N GLY A 205 -0.53 -0.79 4.00
CA GLY A 205 -1.44 -1.65 4.77
C GLY A 205 -0.79 -2.38 5.95
N THR A 206 0.36 -1.89 6.44
CA THR A 206 1.02 -2.42 7.64
C THR A 206 0.61 -1.66 8.89
N PHE A 207 0.52 -2.37 10.01
CA PHE A 207 0.07 -1.90 11.30
C PHE A 207 1.14 -2.14 12.36
N THR A 208 1.27 -1.17 13.24
CA THR A 208 1.99 -1.34 14.51
C THR A 208 1.09 -0.89 15.64
N THR A 209 0.65 -1.84 16.46
CA THR A 209 -0.17 -1.54 17.63
C THR A 209 0.71 -1.08 18.77
N ARG A 210 0.59 0.20 19.13
CA ARG A 210 1.40 0.88 20.15
C ARG A 210 0.73 0.86 21.51
N GLY A 211 -0.10 -0.13 21.80
CA GLY A 211 -0.82 -0.26 23.07
C GLY A 211 -2.33 -0.03 22.94
N GLY A 212 -3.04 -0.41 23.99
CA GLY A 212 -4.50 -0.47 24.01
C GLY A 212 -4.98 -1.35 25.16
N SER A 213 -6.28 -1.57 25.21
CA SER A 213 -6.94 -2.36 26.26
C SER A 213 -7.61 -3.63 25.73
N ASP A 214 -7.96 -3.68 24.44
CA ASP A 214 -8.62 -4.83 23.80
C ASP A 214 -8.11 -5.09 22.36
N ALA A 215 -7.66 -6.32 22.10
CA ALA A 215 -7.26 -6.75 20.76
C ALA A 215 -8.44 -6.87 19.77
N SER A 216 -9.67 -6.99 20.27
CA SER A 216 -10.86 -7.01 19.39
C SER A 216 -11.00 -5.69 18.64
N LEU A 217 -10.62 -4.58 19.27
CA LEU A 217 -10.64 -3.26 18.64
C LEU A 217 -9.51 -3.09 17.60
N HIS A 218 -8.36 -3.71 17.81
CA HIS A 218 -7.32 -3.82 16.78
C HIS A 218 -7.88 -4.54 15.54
N ILE A 219 -8.40 -5.77 15.72
CA ILE A 219 -8.96 -6.57 14.62
C ILE A 219 -10.06 -5.79 13.90
N ALA A 220 -11.00 -5.20 14.63
CA ALA A 220 -12.07 -4.38 14.06
C ALA A 220 -11.58 -3.10 13.37
N THR A 221 -10.33 -2.66 13.61
CA THR A 221 -9.71 -1.53 12.89
C THR A 221 -9.06 -2.01 11.60
N VAL A 222 -8.34 -3.14 11.66
CA VAL A 222 -7.76 -3.80 10.48
C VAL A 222 -8.84 -4.15 9.47
N GLU A 223 -9.91 -4.84 9.89
CA GLU A 223 -11.05 -5.19 9.02
C GLU A 223 -11.68 -3.95 8.38
N ARG A 224 -11.89 -2.88 9.15
CA ARG A 224 -12.48 -1.65 8.61
C ARG A 224 -11.63 -1.01 7.51
N ILE A 225 -10.30 -1.04 7.66
CA ILE A 225 -9.37 -0.50 6.65
C ILE A 225 -9.31 -1.43 5.44
N LYS A 226 -9.27 -2.74 5.66
CA LYS A 226 -9.40 -3.76 4.62
C LYS A 226 -10.65 -3.55 3.78
N ASP A 227 -11.81 -3.39 4.42
CA ASP A 227 -13.08 -3.16 3.73
C ASP A 227 -13.07 -1.85 2.93
N GLN A 228 -12.53 -0.75 3.49
CA GLN A 228 -12.41 0.51 2.76
C GLN A 228 -11.55 0.38 1.50
N TYR A 229 -10.47 -0.38 1.60
CA TYR A 229 -9.58 -0.65 0.48
C TYR A 229 -10.23 -1.58 -0.56
N SER A 230 -10.86 -2.68 -0.12
CA SER A 230 -11.61 -3.60 -1.00
C SER A 230 -12.66 -2.86 -1.80
N ASN A 231 -13.44 -1.97 -1.17
CA ASN A 231 -14.46 -1.18 -1.87
C ASN A 231 -13.86 -0.25 -2.94
N LEU A 232 -12.69 0.35 -2.70
CA LEU A 232 -11.99 1.16 -3.72
C LEU A 232 -11.60 0.28 -4.90
N LEU A 233 -11.02 -0.88 -4.59
CA LEU A 233 -10.52 -1.82 -5.58
C LEU A 233 -11.65 -2.38 -6.44
N GLU A 234 -12.75 -2.81 -5.82
CA GLU A 234 -13.97 -3.24 -6.50
C GLU A 234 -14.55 -2.12 -7.39
N THR A 235 -14.56 -0.87 -6.91
CA THR A 235 -15.00 0.28 -7.73
C THR A 235 -14.12 0.45 -8.96
N ILE A 236 -12.81 0.24 -8.83
CA ILE A 236 -11.89 0.28 -9.97
C ILE A 236 -12.20 -0.86 -10.94
N GLU A 237 -12.32 -2.07 -10.44
CA GLU A 237 -12.46 -3.27 -11.27
C GLU A 237 -13.81 -3.30 -12.01
N ASP A 238 -14.91 -2.91 -11.35
CA ASP A 238 -16.25 -2.89 -11.93
C ASP A 238 -16.40 -1.87 -13.07
N ASN A 239 -15.70 -0.73 -12.97
CA ASN A 239 -15.86 0.41 -13.88
C ASN A 239 -14.76 0.52 -14.94
N HIS A 240 -13.57 -0.02 -14.68
CA HIS A 240 -12.38 0.26 -15.50
C HIS A 240 -11.73 -0.95 -16.18
N ILE A 241 -12.14 -2.18 -15.85
CA ILE A 241 -11.65 -3.36 -16.57
C ILE A 241 -12.20 -3.34 -18.00
N ILE A 242 -11.28 -3.28 -18.97
CA ILE A 242 -11.57 -3.24 -20.40
C ILE A 242 -11.91 -4.65 -20.86
N GLY A 243 -13.16 -4.84 -21.25
CA GLY A 243 -13.69 -6.14 -21.67
C GLY A 243 -14.79 -6.04 -22.71
N ALA A 244 -15.35 -7.18 -23.09
CA ALA A 244 -16.48 -7.27 -24.00
C ALA A 244 -17.62 -8.06 -23.36
N LYS A 245 -18.77 -7.41 -23.16
CA LYS A 245 -19.96 -8.10 -22.67
C LYS A 245 -20.73 -8.69 -23.86
N GLU A 246 -20.83 -10.01 -23.91
CA GLU A 246 -21.67 -10.69 -24.90
C GLU A 246 -23.15 -10.33 -24.69
N GLN A 247 -23.84 -10.02 -25.79
CA GLN A 247 -25.29 -9.87 -25.86
C GLN A 247 -25.82 -10.69 -27.04
N ASP A 248 -27.13 -10.98 -27.02
CA ASP A 248 -27.82 -11.81 -28.01
C ASP A 248 -27.53 -11.43 -29.49
N HIS A 249 -27.11 -10.18 -29.76
CA HIS A 249 -26.80 -9.66 -31.09
C HIS A 249 -25.45 -8.92 -31.20
N GLY A 250 -24.42 -9.34 -30.47
CA GLY A 250 -23.05 -8.83 -30.59
C GLY A 250 -22.38 -8.53 -29.24
N GLY A 251 -21.12 -8.11 -29.25
CA GLY A 251 -20.39 -7.69 -28.04
C GLY A 251 -20.46 -6.17 -27.85
N ARG A 252 -20.75 -5.71 -26.63
CA ARG A 252 -20.60 -4.30 -26.24
C ARG A 252 -19.33 -4.13 -25.43
N SER A 253 -18.49 -3.17 -25.78
CA SER A 253 -17.31 -2.82 -24.98
C SER A 253 -17.74 -2.34 -23.58
N GLN A 254 -17.05 -2.82 -22.56
CA GLN A 254 -17.20 -2.41 -21.17
C GLN A 254 -15.86 -1.85 -20.67
N GLY A 255 -15.93 -1.00 -19.64
CA GLY A 255 -14.77 -0.41 -19.00
C GLY A 255 -14.34 0.90 -19.63
N SER A 256 -13.64 1.71 -18.85
CA SER A 256 -12.96 2.92 -19.29
C SER A 256 -11.54 2.95 -18.71
N PRO A 257 -10.55 3.59 -19.38
CA PRO A 257 -9.21 3.65 -18.82
C PRO A 257 -9.22 4.40 -17.48
N ILE A 258 -8.39 3.94 -16.55
CA ILE A 258 -8.12 4.66 -15.31
C ILE A 258 -7.21 5.83 -15.67
N VAL A 259 -7.53 7.03 -15.21
CA VAL A 259 -6.74 8.23 -15.50
C VAL A 259 -6.08 8.72 -14.23
N ILE A 260 -4.76 8.85 -14.26
CA ILE A 260 -3.98 9.59 -13.26
C ILE A 260 -3.63 10.93 -13.88
N ARG A 261 -4.00 12.03 -13.22
CA ARG A 261 -3.66 13.38 -13.65
C ARG A 261 -2.51 13.89 -12.81
N PHE A 262 -1.51 14.45 -13.49
CA PHE A 262 -0.43 15.13 -12.80
C PHE A 262 -0.87 16.54 -12.40
N SER A 263 -0.43 16.99 -11.22
CA SER A 263 -0.54 18.37 -10.76
C SER A 263 0.38 19.29 -11.58
N LYS A 264 1.52 18.74 -12.04
CA LYS A 264 2.55 19.44 -12.82
C LYS A 264 2.91 18.64 -14.08
N PRO A 265 3.11 19.28 -15.25
CA PRO A 265 3.44 18.56 -16.46
C PRO A 265 4.79 17.82 -16.37
N VAL A 266 4.85 16.58 -16.84
CA VAL A 266 6.08 15.80 -17.00
C VAL A 266 6.92 16.38 -18.14
N PRO A 267 8.14 16.87 -17.88
CA PRO A 267 8.94 17.56 -18.90
C PRO A 267 9.41 16.65 -20.04
N ASP A 268 9.92 15.47 -19.71
CA ASP A 268 10.28 14.43 -20.68
C ASP A 268 9.54 13.13 -20.36
N VAL A 269 8.49 12.85 -21.13
CA VAL A 269 7.66 11.65 -20.97
C VAL A 269 8.42 10.37 -21.30
N GLU A 270 9.35 10.40 -22.26
CA GLU A 270 10.11 9.21 -22.64
C GLU A 270 11.10 8.82 -21.56
N GLU A 271 11.83 9.82 -21.04
CA GLU A 271 12.78 9.63 -19.97
C GLU A 271 12.07 9.16 -18.70
N PHE A 272 10.97 9.81 -18.30
CA PHE A 272 10.14 9.40 -17.17
C PHE A 272 9.68 7.94 -17.29
N LEU A 273 9.15 7.53 -18.44
CA LEU A 273 8.70 6.16 -18.67
C LEU A 273 9.85 5.15 -18.58
N SER A 274 11.09 5.55 -18.89
CA SER A 274 12.26 4.68 -18.75
C SER A 274 12.58 4.32 -17.30
N TYR A 275 12.20 5.18 -16.35
CA TYR A 275 12.35 4.94 -14.91
C TYR A 275 11.15 4.21 -14.30
N VAL A 276 9.94 4.42 -14.84
CA VAL A 276 8.71 3.76 -14.36
C VAL A 276 8.55 2.33 -14.93
N VAL A 277 8.96 2.10 -16.17
CA VAL A 277 8.74 0.82 -16.89
C VAL A 277 10.05 0.05 -17.05
N ASN A 278 10.65 -0.34 -15.92
CA ASN A 278 11.97 -0.99 -15.87
C ASN A 278 12.01 -2.33 -15.11
N ALA A 279 10.84 -2.90 -14.79
CA ALA A 279 10.63 -4.12 -14.02
C ALA A 279 11.12 -4.11 -12.56
N ARG A 280 11.58 -2.97 -12.03
CA ARG A 280 12.07 -2.86 -10.66
C ARG A 280 11.02 -2.29 -9.72
N ASP A 281 11.26 -2.48 -8.42
CA ASP A 281 10.56 -1.72 -7.39
C ASP A 281 10.75 -0.21 -7.65
N PRO A 282 9.74 0.61 -7.32
CA PRO A 282 8.48 0.25 -6.68
C PRO A 282 7.35 -0.08 -7.69
N PHE A 283 7.51 0.24 -8.97
CA PHE A 283 6.43 0.14 -9.97
C PHE A 283 6.17 -1.28 -10.47
N ARG A 284 7.21 -2.08 -10.64
CA ARG A 284 7.15 -3.47 -11.14
C ARG A 284 6.46 -3.59 -12.51
N LEU A 285 6.71 -2.63 -13.40
CA LEU A 285 6.16 -2.63 -14.75
C LEU A 285 7.23 -2.93 -15.79
N TRP A 286 6.92 -3.81 -16.74
CA TRP A 286 7.79 -4.09 -17.88
C TRP A 286 7.04 -3.94 -19.19
N GLY A 287 7.67 -3.40 -20.23
CA GLY A 287 6.98 -3.24 -21.50
C GLY A 287 7.80 -2.56 -22.57
N HIS A 288 7.19 -2.46 -23.76
CA HIS A 288 7.78 -1.76 -24.88
C HIS A 288 7.13 -0.37 -25.03
N THR A 289 7.95 0.67 -24.84
CA THR A 289 7.56 2.07 -25.02
C THR A 289 7.71 2.47 -26.48
N ARG A 290 6.67 3.10 -27.05
CA ARG A 290 6.67 3.65 -28.41
C ARG A 290 5.99 5.01 -28.45
N GLN A 291 6.55 5.94 -29.20
CA GLN A 291 5.93 7.24 -29.44
C GLN A 291 4.70 7.08 -30.35
N ILE A 292 3.59 7.72 -29.99
CA ILE A 292 2.32 7.69 -30.75
C ILE A 292 1.83 9.08 -31.18
N GLY A 293 2.46 10.15 -30.68
CA GLY A 293 2.19 11.54 -31.01
C GLY A 293 3.29 12.46 -30.53
N HIS A 294 3.08 13.77 -30.67
CA HIS A 294 3.98 14.77 -30.07
C HIS A 294 3.89 14.65 -28.54
N GLU A 295 5.01 14.35 -27.87
CA GLU A 295 5.07 14.17 -26.39
C GLU A 295 4.01 13.19 -25.86
N SER A 296 3.68 12.18 -26.65
CA SER A 296 2.70 11.15 -26.28
C SER A 296 3.24 9.78 -26.58
N TYR A 297 3.23 8.92 -25.57
CA TYR A 297 3.84 7.59 -25.61
C TYR A 297 2.83 6.52 -25.22
N LYS A 298 3.01 5.34 -25.80
CA LYS A 298 2.29 4.13 -25.43
C LYS A 298 3.26 3.09 -24.92
N VAL A 299 2.90 2.42 -23.85
CA VAL A 299 3.56 1.23 -23.35
C VAL A 299 2.61 0.06 -23.55
N ASP A 300 3.06 -0.94 -24.29
CA ASP A 300 2.42 -2.25 -24.33
C ASP A 300 3.24 -3.15 -23.38
N GLY A 301 2.68 -3.51 -22.22
CA GLY A 301 3.45 -4.07 -21.11
C GLY A 301 2.73 -5.14 -20.30
N VAL A 302 3.39 -5.53 -19.22
CA VAL A 302 2.92 -6.48 -18.21
C VAL A 302 3.26 -5.97 -16.83
N ASP A 303 2.38 -6.27 -15.88
CA ASP A 303 2.72 -6.20 -14.47
C ASP A 303 3.63 -7.39 -14.11
N ALA A 304 4.85 -7.12 -13.65
CA ALA A 304 5.80 -8.15 -13.25
C ALA A 304 5.35 -8.92 -12.00
N HIS A 305 4.43 -8.36 -11.21
CA HIS A 305 3.93 -8.96 -10.00
C HIS A 305 3.10 -10.23 -10.26
N ASN A 306 2.17 -10.18 -11.22
CA ASN A 306 1.23 -11.27 -11.52
C ASN A 306 1.24 -11.70 -13.01
N GLY A 307 1.99 -11.01 -13.85
CA GLY A 307 2.08 -11.29 -15.29
C GLY A 307 0.93 -10.71 -16.12
N ASP A 308 0.07 -9.88 -15.52
CA ASP A 308 -1.11 -9.35 -16.18
C ASP A 308 -0.75 -8.35 -17.28
N LYS A 309 -1.51 -8.41 -18.37
CA LYS A 309 -1.34 -7.46 -19.47
C LYS A 309 -1.87 -6.10 -19.08
N ILE A 310 -1.08 -5.07 -19.36
CA ILE A 310 -1.46 -3.68 -19.19
C ILE A 310 -1.03 -2.90 -20.43
N ALA A 311 -1.88 -1.95 -20.83
CA ALA A 311 -1.43 -0.90 -21.75
C ALA A 311 -1.46 0.44 -21.02
N ILE A 312 -0.46 1.27 -21.29
CA ILE A 312 -0.35 2.62 -20.75
C ILE A 312 -0.29 3.59 -21.92
N GLU A 313 -1.10 4.63 -21.87
CA GLU A 313 -0.89 5.83 -22.68
C GLU A 313 -0.49 6.96 -21.73
N MET A 314 0.47 7.78 -22.13
CA MET A 314 0.94 8.89 -21.31
C MET A 314 1.19 10.13 -22.17
N SER A 315 0.79 11.28 -21.65
CA SER A 315 1.27 12.59 -22.06
C SER A 315 1.96 13.28 -20.89
N SER A 316 2.39 14.53 -21.08
CA SER A 316 2.93 15.33 -19.99
C SER A 316 1.93 15.60 -18.86
N GLU A 317 0.62 15.54 -19.11
CA GLU A 317 -0.40 15.93 -18.11
C GLU A 317 -1.13 14.76 -17.46
N TRP A 318 -1.03 13.56 -18.03
CA TRP A 318 -1.78 12.40 -17.54
C TRP A 318 -1.16 11.06 -17.92
N ILE A 319 -1.54 10.04 -17.16
CA ILE A 319 -1.39 8.63 -17.48
C ILE A 319 -2.78 8.00 -17.64
N ARG A 320 -2.97 7.19 -18.67
CA ARG A 320 -4.13 6.32 -18.87
C ARG A 320 -3.69 4.87 -18.77
N LEU A 321 -4.27 4.17 -17.81
CA LEU A 321 -4.05 2.74 -17.61
C LEU A 321 -5.22 1.97 -18.20
N TYR A 322 -4.92 1.01 -19.05
CA TYR A 322 -5.86 0.08 -19.64
C TYR A 322 -5.62 -1.29 -19.01
N LEU A 323 -6.44 -1.62 -18.01
CA LEU A 323 -6.47 -2.93 -17.38
C LEU A 323 -7.41 -3.84 -18.19
N TYR A 324 -6.94 -5.02 -18.59
CA TYR A 324 -7.74 -5.98 -19.36
C TYR A 324 -8.42 -7.01 -18.45
N GLU A 325 -9.35 -7.80 -18.98
CA GLU A 325 -9.93 -8.93 -18.23
C GLU A 325 -8.84 -9.82 -17.62
N GLY A 326 -8.96 -10.08 -16.32
CA GLY A 326 -7.99 -10.81 -15.52
C GLY A 326 -6.93 -9.93 -14.84
N ALA A 327 -6.79 -8.66 -15.24
CA ALA A 327 -5.87 -7.74 -14.60
C ALA A 327 -6.32 -7.32 -13.20
N CYS A 328 -5.41 -7.32 -12.23
CA CYS A 328 -5.69 -6.83 -10.89
C CYS A 328 -5.81 -5.30 -10.83
N GLY A 329 -6.89 -4.78 -10.23
CA GLY A 329 -7.04 -3.34 -9.99
C GLY A 329 -5.94 -2.76 -9.09
N ASN A 330 -5.27 -3.59 -8.29
CA ASN A 330 -4.21 -3.16 -7.41
C ASN A 330 -2.98 -2.67 -8.17
N THR A 331 -2.75 -3.16 -9.40
CA THR A 331 -1.72 -2.61 -10.29
C THR A 331 -1.91 -1.10 -10.49
N ALA A 332 -3.16 -0.63 -10.67
CA ALA A 332 -3.43 0.79 -10.82
C ALA A 332 -3.22 1.58 -9.52
N LEU A 333 -3.59 1.00 -8.37
CA LEU A 333 -3.35 1.61 -7.06
C LEU A 333 -1.87 1.68 -6.71
N ARG A 334 -1.08 0.67 -7.07
CA ARG A 334 0.38 0.65 -6.93
C ARG A 334 1.01 1.77 -7.75
N ILE A 335 0.67 1.86 -9.04
CA ILE A 335 1.17 2.92 -9.91
C ILE A 335 0.80 4.30 -9.35
N PHE A 336 -0.45 4.49 -8.95
CA PHE A 336 -0.93 5.76 -8.43
C PHE A 336 -0.24 6.15 -7.12
N THR A 337 -0.19 5.24 -6.15
CA THR A 337 0.45 5.48 -4.85
C THR A 337 1.94 5.75 -5.02
N ASN A 338 2.62 5.03 -5.91
CA ASN A 338 4.03 5.28 -6.20
C ASN A 338 4.27 6.60 -6.91
N ILE A 339 3.41 7.02 -7.84
CA ILE A 339 3.49 8.37 -8.40
C ILE A 339 3.39 9.41 -7.27
N GLN A 340 2.46 9.22 -6.32
CA GLN A 340 2.36 10.10 -5.16
C GLN A 340 3.61 10.09 -4.26
N GLN A 341 4.27 8.95 -4.05
CA GLN A 341 5.44 8.89 -3.17
C GLN A 341 6.75 9.33 -3.83
N TYR A 342 6.87 9.22 -5.16
CA TYR A 342 8.15 9.32 -5.85
C TYR A 342 8.25 10.44 -6.87
N TYR A 343 7.13 10.98 -7.35
CA TYR A 343 7.14 11.99 -8.41
C TYR A 343 6.23 13.19 -8.15
N ASP A 344 4.93 12.94 -7.96
CA ASP A 344 3.90 13.98 -7.86
C ASP A 344 2.91 13.63 -6.73
N PRO A 345 3.19 14.07 -5.49
CA PRO A 345 2.33 13.84 -4.34
C PRO A 345 0.89 14.36 -4.49
N ALA A 346 0.69 15.39 -5.30
CA ALA A 346 -0.62 15.97 -5.59
C ALA A 346 -1.31 15.33 -6.81
N ALA A 347 -0.76 14.28 -7.40
CA ALA A 347 -1.43 13.56 -8.47
C ALA A 347 -2.82 13.05 -8.05
N GLU A 348 -3.76 13.08 -8.99
CA GLU A 348 -5.14 12.68 -8.77
C GLU A 348 -5.52 11.44 -9.57
N LEU A 349 -6.15 10.47 -8.90
CA LEU A 349 -6.79 9.33 -9.55
C LEU A 349 -8.23 9.66 -9.90
N VAL A 350 -8.54 9.70 -11.19
CA VAL A 350 -9.88 9.98 -11.70
C VAL A 350 -10.61 8.67 -11.92
N ILE A 351 -11.42 8.32 -10.92
CA ILE A 351 -12.41 7.22 -10.99
C ILE A 351 -13.73 7.87 -11.37
N ALA A 352 -14.09 7.82 -12.65
CA ALA A 352 -15.37 8.30 -13.14
C ALA A 352 -16.31 7.11 -13.39
N ASP A 353 -17.55 7.20 -12.93
CA ASP A 353 -18.59 6.21 -13.23
C ASP A 353 -18.76 6.09 -14.76
N ALA A 354 -18.69 4.87 -15.30
CA ALA A 354 -18.73 4.59 -16.73
C ALA A 354 -20.15 4.57 -17.34
#